data_AF-A0A958MNZ8-F1
#
_entry.id   AF-A0A958MNZ8-F1
#
_cell.length_a   1.000
_cell.length_b   1.000
_cell.length_c   1.000
_cell.angle_alpha   90.00
_cell.angle_beta   90.00
_cell.angle_gamma   90.00
#
_symmetry.space_group_name_H-M   'P 1'
#
loop_
_entity.id
_entity.type
_entity.pdbx_description
1 polymer ?
#
loop_
_entity_poly.entity_id
_entity_poly.type
_entity_poly.pdbx_seq_one_letter_code
_entity_poly.pdbx_strand_id
1 'polypeptide(L)' 'MQLDRESPGRLGQYMGWQIVRAYMNNNDVDFLDMMKKDAAEIFNKSNYKPPK' A
#
# COMPACT_ATOMS: atom_id res chain seq x y z
N MET A 1 18.44 -19.24 -10.46
CA MET A 1 18.26 -18.22 -9.41
C MET A 1 18.72 -16.85 -9.94
N GLN A 2 18.11 -16.33 -11.01
CA GLN A 2 18.50 -15.04 -11.62
C GLN A 2 17.33 -14.05 -11.73
N LEU A 3 16.21 -14.29 -11.03
CA LEU A 3 15.02 -13.44 -11.11
C LEU A 3 14.83 -12.51 -9.90
N ASP A 4 15.81 -12.38 -9.00
CA ASP A 4 15.66 -11.62 -7.75
C ASP A 4 16.31 -10.22 -7.76
N ARG A 5 16.85 -9.75 -8.89
CA ARG A 5 17.58 -8.46 -8.96
C ARG A 5 17.01 -7.39 -9.90
N GLU A 6 15.86 -7.63 -10.53
CA GLU A 6 15.26 -6.69 -11.49
C GLU A 6 13.98 -5.99 -10.98
N SER A 7 13.64 -6.16 -9.71
CA SER A 7 12.64 -5.26 -9.10
C SER A 7 13.38 -3.99 -8.65
N PRO A 8 13.10 -2.80 -9.23
CA PRO A 8 13.71 -1.56 -8.75
C PRO A 8 13.44 -1.49 -7.25
N GLY A 9 14.48 -1.35 -6.42
CA GLY A 9 14.36 -1.50 -4.96
C GLY A 9 13.35 -0.57 -4.26
N ARG A 10 12.76 0.37 -5.01
CA ARG A 10 11.75 1.34 -4.58
C ARG A 10 10.34 1.09 -5.13
N LEU A 11 10.14 0.12 -6.02
CA LEU A 11 8.83 -0.15 -6.62
C LEU A 11 7.82 -0.63 -5.57
N GLY A 12 8.24 -1.57 -4.70
CA GLY A 12 7.40 -2.03 -3.59
C GLY A 12 7.04 -0.92 -2.60
N GLN A 13 7.99 -0.03 -2.29
CA GLN A 13 7.75 1.14 -1.42
C GLN A 13 6.77 2.13 -2.06
N TYR A 14 6.94 2.41 -3.34
CA TYR A 14 6.03 3.27 -4.10
C TYR A 14 4.60 2.68 -4.14
N MET A 15 4.49 1.38 -4.43
CA MET A 15 3.21 0.65 -4.41
C MET A 15 2.57 0.67 -3.02
N GLY A 16 3.34 0.42 -1.96
CA GLY A 16 2.87 0.50 -0.58
C GLY A 16 2.34 1.88 -0.22
N TRP A 17 3.01 2.95 -0.65
CA TRP A 17 2.53 4.32 -0.46
C TRP A 17 1.21 4.59 -1.18
N GLN A 18 1.04 4.10 -2.42
CA GLN A 18 -0.22 4.25 -3.14
C GLN A 18 -1.39 3.53 -2.43
N ILE A 19 -1.14 2.35 -1.87
CA ILE A 19 -2.13 1.58 -1.10
C ILE A 19 -2.56 2.37 0.14
N VAL A 20 -1.61 2.89 0.92
CA VAL A 20 -1.91 3.70 2.11
C VAL A 20 -2.69 4.95 1.73
N ARG A 21 -2.30 5.63 0.66
CA ARG A 21 -3.01 6.82 0.16
C ARG A 21 -4.45 6.50 -0.25
N ALA A 22 -4.66 5.39 -0.96
CA ALA A 22 -5.99 4.95 -1.36
C ALA A 22 -6.85 4.57 -0.14
N TYR A 23 -6.27 3.91 0.87
CA TYR A 23 -6.95 3.62 2.12
C TYR A 23 -7.40 4.88 2.85
N MET A 24 -6.51 5.86 3.05
CA MET A 24 -6.85 7.12 3.74
C MET A 24 -7.91 7.95 2.99
N ASN A 25 -7.95 7.86 1.65
CA ASN A 25 -8.98 8.56 0.86
C ASN A 25 -10.35 7.86 0.92
N ASN A 26 -10.37 6.53 1.11
CA ASN A 26 -11.59 5.72 1.08
C ASN A 26 -12.17 5.45 2.47
N ASN A 27 -11.46 5.82 3.54
CA ASN A 27 -11.84 5.58 4.92
C ASN A 27 -11.63 6.86 5.71
N ASP A 28 -12.65 7.31 6.44
CA ASP A 28 -12.55 8.48 7.31
C ASP A 28 -11.90 8.09 8.64
N VAL A 29 -10.57 8.07 8.64
CA VAL A 29 -9.75 7.69 9.79
C VAL A 29 -8.55 8.62 9.93
N ASP A 30 -8.12 8.86 11.17
CA ASP A 30 -6.88 9.59 11.42
C ASP A 30 -5.65 8.76 11.06
N PHE A 31 -4.56 9.44 10.71
CA PHE A 31 -3.30 8.81 10.33
C PHE A 31 -2.73 7.91 11.45
N LEU A 32 -2.78 8.35 12.71
CA LEU A 32 -2.26 7.57 13.83
C LEU A 32 -3.10 6.30 14.09
N ASP A 33 -4.39 6.34 13.80
CA ASP A 33 -5.26 5.18 13.95
C ASP A 33 -5.12 4.19 12.80
N MET A 34 -4.83 4.68 11.59
CA MET A 34 -4.44 3.83 10.45
C MET A 34 -3.12 3.10 10.72
N MET A 35 -2.12 3.76 11.30
CA MET A 35 -0.82 3.15 11.64
C MET A 35 -0.91 1.96 12.62
N LYS A 36 -2.01 1.86 13.38
CA LYS A 36 -2.28 0.74 14.29
C LYS A 36 -3.00 -0.44 13.61
N LYS A 37 -3.42 -0.29 12.36
CA LYS A 37 -4.12 -1.34 11.60
C LYS A 37 -3.14 -2.33 10.99
N ASP A 38 -3.61 -3.55 10.81
CA ASP A 38 -2.85 -4.57 10.10
C ASP A 38 -2.72 -4.22 8.62
N ALA A 39 -1.56 -4.53 8.03
CA ALA A 39 -1.30 -4.28 6.62
C ALA A 39 -2.35 -4.95 5.70
N ALA A 40 -2.85 -6.12 6.08
CA ALA A 40 -3.90 -6.82 5.34
C ALA A 40 -5.24 -6.06 5.37
N GLU A 41 -5.60 -5.46 6.52
CA GLU A 41 -6.80 -4.63 6.63
C GLU A 41 -6.68 -3.39 5.75
N ILE A 42 -5.54 -2.71 5.81
CA ILE A 42 -5.24 -1.52 4.99
C ILE A 42 -5.36 -1.88 3.50
N PHE A 43 -4.73 -2.97 3.07
CA PHE A 43 -4.79 -3.42 1.69
C PHE A 43 -6.23 -3.72 1.24
N ASN A 44 -6.97 -4.54 1.98
CA ASN A 44 -8.32 -4.95 1.62
C ASN A 44 -9.31 -3.78 1.55
N LYS A 45 -9.19 -2.80 2.45
CA LYS A 45 -10.05 -1.62 2.50
C LYS A 45 -9.54 -0.43 1.67
N SER A 46 -8.36 -0.55 1.06
CA SER A 46 -7.80 0.50 0.21
C SER A 46 -8.53 0.65 -1.12
N ASN A 47 -9.22 -0.40 -1.60
CA ASN A 47 -9.73 -0.50 -2.98
C ASN A 47 -8.66 -0.17 -4.04
N TYR A 48 -7.37 -0.37 -3.71
CA TYR A 48 -6.26 -0.02 -4.59
C TYR A 48 -6.25 -0.91 -5.83
N LYS A 49 -6.28 -0.29 -7.01
CA LYS A 49 -6.06 -0.95 -8.30
C LYS A 49 -4.75 -0.44 -8.89
N PRO A 50 -3.77 -1.32 -9.17
CA PRO A 50 -2.55 -0.89 -9.81
C PRO A 50 -2.86 -0.28 -11.19
N PRO A 51 -2.21 0.84 -11.56
CA PRO A 51 -2.33 1.39 -12.90
C PRO A 51 -1.87 0.35 -13.93
N LYS A 52 -2.58 0.29 -15.06
CA LYS A 52 -2.24 -0.57 -16.20
C LYS A 52 -0.94 -0.14 -16.87
#